data_AF-A0A2P1ULN8-F1
#
_entry.id   AF-A0A2P1ULN8-F1
#
_cell.length_a   1.000
_cell.length_b   1.000
_cell.length_c   1.000
_cell.angle_alpha   90.00
_cell.angle_beta   90.00
_cell.angle_gamma   90.00
#
_symmetry.space_group_name_H-M   'P 1'
#
loop_
_entity.id
_entity.type
_entity.pdbx_description
1 polymer ?
#
loop_
_entity_poly.entity_id
_entity_poly.type
_entity_poly.pdbx_seq_one_letter_code
_entity_poly.pdbx_strand_id
1 'polypeptide(L)'
;MDRDEIETTLKAAFLQCEALSCPLNQQQKEILLEVFFERNSLADGNPLDALTSMQREILLEFILKQERENLAWKSSLLNDWLNDRPSGAVQFIRDRYGLAWLNSIKPIHWQEYLQKLRLTREKLQVGDTIEVSNGLWEWIPADAADSCDWFPCEVIEVNESEDDSPPVSCRIRFQNGEEWEIQGIYQWNRPNWRFLT
;
A
#
# COMPACT_ATOMS: atom_id res chain seq x y z
N MET A 1 -16.98 2.00 -21.08
CA MET A 1 -16.41 2.13 -22.44
C MET A 1 -15.56 0.90 -22.66
N ASP A 2 -15.84 0.19 -23.74
CA ASP A 2 -15.12 -1.04 -24.06
C ASP A 2 -13.78 -0.71 -24.75
N ARG A 3 -12.79 -1.59 -24.62
CA ARG A 3 -11.42 -1.40 -25.14
C ARG A 3 -11.43 -1.16 -26.66
N ASP A 4 -12.33 -1.86 -27.35
CA ASP A 4 -12.52 -1.77 -28.80
C ASP A 4 -13.11 -0.42 -29.23
N GLU A 5 -14.01 0.18 -28.44
CA GLU A 5 -14.57 1.50 -28.74
C GLU A 5 -13.50 2.60 -28.64
N ILE A 6 -12.60 2.48 -27.67
CA ILE A 6 -11.54 3.45 -27.44
C ILE A 6 -10.45 3.32 -28.51
N GLU A 7 -10.06 2.10 -28.86
CA GLU A 7 -9.11 1.86 -29.96
C GLU A 7 -9.65 2.41 -31.29
N THR A 8 -10.94 2.19 -31.55
CA THR A 8 -11.61 2.70 -32.75
C THR A 8 -11.65 4.23 -32.78
N THR A 9 -11.90 4.85 -31.63
CA THR A 9 -11.91 6.32 -31.49
C THR A 9 -10.52 6.92 -31.68
N LEU A 10 -9.47 6.30 -31.13
CA LEU A 10 -8.09 6.78 -31.28
C LEU A 10 -7.61 6.63 -32.74
N LYS A 11 -7.95 5.52 -33.40
CA LYS A 11 -7.67 5.32 -34.84
C LYS A 11 -8.40 6.36 -35.69
N ALA A 12 -9.64 6.72 -35.36
CA ALA A 12 -10.36 7.79 -36.04
C ALA A 12 -9.70 9.16 -35.86
N ALA A 13 -9.15 9.46 -34.67
CA ALA A 13 -8.40 10.68 -34.43
C ALA A 13 -7.10 10.74 -35.26
N PHE A 14 -6.39 9.61 -35.43
CA PHE A 14 -5.20 9.54 -36.29
C PHE A 14 -5.52 9.85 -37.76
N LEU A 15 -6.67 9.37 -38.27
CA LEU A 15 -7.12 9.68 -39.62
C LEU A 15 -7.47 11.18 -39.79
N GLN A 16 -7.98 11.82 -38.75
CA GLN A 16 -8.21 13.27 -38.76
C GLN A 16 -6.90 14.08 -38.74
N CYS A 17 -5.88 13.62 -38.00
CA CYS A 17 -4.55 14.24 -38.01
C CYS A 17 -3.87 14.15 -39.40
N GLU A 18 -4.07 13.04 -40.12
CA GLU A 18 -3.61 12.89 -41.50
C GLU A 18 -4.31 13.89 -42.45
N ALA A 19 -5.62 14.08 -42.30
CA ALA A 19 -6.38 15.07 -43.08
C ALA A 19 -5.92 16.52 -42.82
N LEU A 20 -5.40 16.81 -41.63
CA LEU A 20 -4.86 18.11 -41.23
C LEU A 20 -3.38 18.31 -41.59
N SER A 21 -2.80 17.44 -42.44
CA SER A 21 -1.40 17.51 -42.88
C SER A 21 -0.35 17.37 -41.77
N CYS A 22 -0.71 16.73 -40.66
CA CYS A 22 0.20 16.34 -39.57
C CYS A 22 0.24 14.80 -39.45
N PRO A 23 0.81 14.07 -40.43
CA PRO A 23 0.80 12.62 -40.42
C PRO A 23 1.70 12.08 -39.31
N LEU A 24 1.12 11.28 -38.41
CA LEU A 24 1.87 10.47 -37.47
C LEU A 24 2.43 9.25 -38.20
N ASN A 25 3.71 8.96 -38.03
CA ASN A 25 4.29 7.73 -38.56
C ASN A 25 3.80 6.51 -37.77
N GLN A 26 3.97 5.31 -38.33
CA GLN A 26 3.46 4.06 -37.73
C GLN A 26 3.98 3.84 -36.31
N GLN A 27 5.26 4.14 -36.08
CA GLN A 27 5.90 4.00 -34.77
C GLN A 27 5.31 4.98 -33.74
N GLN A 28 4.98 6.22 -34.13
CA GLN A 28 4.32 7.20 -33.26
C GLN A 28 2.89 6.80 -32.91
N LYS A 29 2.16 6.19 -33.85
CA LYS A 29 0.81 5.64 -33.60
C LYS A 29 0.86 4.48 -32.60
N GLU A 30 1.84 3.59 -32.74
CA GLU A 30 2.07 2.47 -31.83
C GLU A 30 2.45 2.96 -30.43
N ILE A 31 3.37 3.93 -30.31
CA ILE A 31 3.72 4.54 -29.02
C ILE A 31 2.52 5.22 -28.37
N LEU A 32 1.69 5.93 -29.14
CA LEU A 32 0.50 6.60 -28.60
C LEU A 32 -0.55 5.59 -28.11
N LEU A 33 -0.75 4.50 -28.84
CA LEU A 33 -1.61 3.40 -28.40
C LEU A 33 -1.05 2.75 -27.13
N GLU A 34 0.24 2.45 -27.10
CA GLU A 34 0.92 1.82 -25.97
C GLU A 34 0.86 2.71 -24.73
N VAL A 35 1.25 3.98 -24.81
CA VAL A 35 1.19 4.94 -23.70
C VAL A 35 -0.24 5.18 -23.24
N PHE A 36 -1.20 5.21 -24.16
CA PHE A 36 -2.60 5.42 -23.83
C PHE A 36 -3.19 4.19 -23.13
N PHE A 37 -2.89 2.98 -23.58
CA PHE A 37 -3.29 1.76 -22.89
C PHE A 37 -2.53 1.60 -21.58
N GLU A 38 -1.25 1.94 -21.49
CA GLU A 38 -0.50 1.90 -20.23
C GLU A 38 -1.08 2.85 -19.17
N ARG A 39 -1.52 4.05 -19.58
CA ARG A 39 -2.18 5.05 -18.73
C ARG A 39 -3.63 4.69 -18.41
N ASN A 40 -4.36 4.09 -19.35
CA ASN A 40 -5.76 3.69 -19.17
C ASN A 40 -5.92 2.24 -18.69
N SER A 41 -4.85 1.45 -18.54
CA SER A 41 -4.83 0.19 -17.79
C SER A 41 -5.11 0.39 -16.30
N LEU A 42 -5.33 1.62 -15.84
CA LEU A 42 -6.01 1.91 -14.56
C LEU A 42 -7.51 1.56 -14.59
N ALA A 43 -8.08 1.26 -15.76
CA ALA A 43 -9.44 0.75 -15.92
C ALA A 43 -9.53 -0.77 -15.74
N ASP A 44 -8.42 -1.50 -15.85
CA ASP A 44 -8.34 -2.89 -15.41
C ASP A 44 -8.01 -2.86 -13.91
N GLY A 45 -8.87 -3.47 -13.10
CA GLY A 45 -8.74 -3.49 -11.64
C GLY A 45 -7.36 -3.98 -11.15
N ASN A 46 -7.10 -3.82 -9.87
CA ASN A 46 -5.81 -4.17 -9.29
C ASN A 46 -5.54 -5.68 -9.52
N PRO A 47 -4.43 -6.08 -10.18
CA PRO A 47 -4.16 -7.50 -10.46
C PRO A 47 -3.98 -8.34 -9.18
N LEU A 48 -3.76 -7.69 -8.03
CA LEU A 48 -3.75 -8.32 -6.71
C LEU A 48 -5.16 -8.67 -6.21
N ASP A 49 -6.21 -8.18 -6.86
CA ASP A 49 -7.61 -8.61 -6.61
C ASP A 49 -7.90 -10.01 -7.11
N ALA A 50 -7.09 -10.54 -8.04
CA ALA A 50 -7.16 -11.94 -8.43
C ALA A 50 -6.61 -12.90 -7.35
N LEU A 51 -5.92 -12.37 -6.33
CA LEU A 51 -5.45 -13.14 -5.18
C LEU A 51 -6.52 -13.21 -4.10
N THR A 52 -6.60 -14.36 -3.42
CA THR A 52 -7.31 -14.43 -2.14
C THR A 52 -6.65 -13.53 -1.09
N SER A 53 -7.38 -13.11 -0.06
CA SER A 53 -6.84 -12.24 1.01
C SER A 53 -5.56 -12.82 1.63
N MET A 54 -5.54 -14.13 1.91
CA MET A 54 -4.37 -14.82 2.45
C MET A 54 -3.17 -14.80 1.48
N GLN A 55 -3.39 -15.09 0.19
CA GLN A 55 -2.32 -15.03 -0.82
C GLN A 55 -1.78 -13.63 -1.01
N ARG A 56 -2.66 -12.62 -0.93
CA ARG A 56 -2.29 -11.22 -1.03
C ARG A 56 -1.39 -10.81 0.13
N GLU A 57 -1.74 -11.18 1.36
CA GLU A 57 -0.90 -10.94 2.55
C GLU A 57 0.47 -11.59 2.41
N ILE A 58 0.52 -12.88 2.04
CA ILE A 58 1.79 -13.61 1.85
C ILE A 58 2.68 -12.90 0.81
N LEU A 59 2.11 -12.42 -0.30
CA LEU A 59 2.87 -11.67 -1.30
C LEU A 59 3.36 -10.32 -0.77
N LEU A 60 2.52 -9.59 -0.04
CA LEU A 60 2.88 -8.27 0.50
C LEU A 60 3.97 -8.40 1.58
N GLU A 61 3.92 -9.43 2.41
CA GLU A 61 5.00 -9.74 3.36
C GLU A 61 6.31 -10.10 2.65
N PHE A 62 6.23 -10.87 1.57
CA PHE A 62 7.40 -11.18 0.75
C PHE A 62 8.01 -9.91 0.15
N ILE A 63 7.19 -9.01 -0.41
CA ILE A 63 7.65 -7.73 -0.96
C ILE A 63 8.34 -6.90 0.14
N LEU A 64 7.73 -6.76 1.32
CA LEU A 64 8.31 -6.02 2.46
C LEU A 64 9.61 -6.63 2.97
N LYS A 65 9.75 -7.96 2.96
CA LYS A 65 11.00 -8.62 3.33
C LYS A 65 12.11 -8.29 2.33
N GLN A 66 11.81 -8.39 1.03
CA GLN A 66 12.78 -8.11 -0.03
C GLN A 66 13.20 -6.63 -0.04
N GLU A 67 12.27 -5.69 0.19
CA GLU A 67 12.58 -4.25 0.30
C GLU A 67 13.52 -3.95 1.48
N ARG A 68 13.33 -4.61 2.63
CA ARG A 68 14.24 -4.48 3.79
C ARG A 68 15.66 -4.95 3.49
N GLU A 69 15.78 -5.95 2.63
CA GLU A 69 17.06 -6.47 2.15
C GLU A 69 17.61 -5.67 0.95
N ASN A 70 16.93 -4.59 0.55
CA ASN A 70 17.23 -3.76 -0.62
C ASN A 70 17.28 -4.56 -1.94
N LEU A 71 16.43 -5.59 -2.04
CA LEU A 71 16.32 -6.47 -3.19
C LEU A 71 15.05 -6.19 -3.98
N ALA A 72 15.16 -6.24 -5.31
CA ALA A 72 14.01 -6.19 -6.19
C ALA A 72 13.24 -7.51 -6.12
N TRP A 73 12.08 -7.52 -5.45
CA TRP A 73 11.29 -8.72 -5.19
C TRP A 73 10.93 -9.51 -6.46
N LYS A 74 10.61 -8.81 -7.56
CA LYS A 74 10.33 -9.45 -8.86
C LYS A 74 11.54 -10.19 -9.40
N SER A 75 12.72 -9.56 -9.33
CA SER A 75 13.97 -10.17 -9.80
C SER A 75 14.35 -11.38 -8.95
N SER A 76 14.14 -11.31 -7.63
CA SER A 76 14.34 -12.47 -6.75
C SER A 76 13.41 -13.62 -7.11
N LEU A 77 12.12 -13.34 -7.32
CA LEU A 77 11.13 -14.35 -7.71
C LEU A 77 11.46 -14.99 -9.06
N LEU A 78 11.79 -14.18 -10.07
CA LEU A 78 12.18 -14.65 -11.40
C LEU A 78 13.49 -15.45 -11.37
N ASN A 79 14.45 -15.06 -10.54
CA ASN A 79 15.68 -15.82 -10.35
C ASN A 79 15.40 -17.21 -9.76
N ASP A 80 14.47 -17.32 -8.82
CA ASP A 80 14.06 -18.63 -8.29
C ASP A 80 13.44 -19.49 -9.39
N TRP A 81 12.59 -18.91 -10.24
CA TRP A 81 11.95 -19.63 -11.34
C TRP A 81 12.95 -20.11 -12.38
N LEU A 82 13.94 -19.27 -12.73
CA LEU A 82 14.99 -19.61 -13.69
C LEU A 82 15.91 -20.73 -13.19
N ASN A 83 16.15 -20.79 -11.87
CA ASN A 83 17.01 -21.81 -11.26
C ASN A 83 16.25 -23.04 -10.76
N ASP A 84 14.96 -23.15 -11.13
CA ASP A 84 14.03 -24.17 -10.67
C ASP A 84 13.99 -24.36 -9.14
N ARG A 85 14.14 -23.25 -8.41
CA ARG A 85 14.06 -23.21 -6.95
C ARG A 85 12.62 -22.95 -6.51
N PRO A 86 12.20 -23.50 -5.36
CA PRO A 86 10.91 -23.14 -4.79
C PRO A 86 10.95 -21.70 -4.29
N SER A 87 9.98 -20.88 -4.69
CA SER A 87 9.81 -19.49 -4.26
C SER A 87 9.18 -19.37 -2.86
N GLY A 88 9.29 -20.40 -2.03
CA GLY A 88 8.72 -20.45 -0.68
C GLY A 88 7.20 -20.24 -0.66
N ALA A 89 6.73 -19.38 0.24
CA ALA A 89 5.31 -19.11 0.43
C ALA A 89 4.62 -18.46 -0.79
N VAL A 90 5.37 -17.83 -1.70
CA VAL A 90 4.85 -17.22 -2.93
C VAL A 90 4.92 -18.14 -4.15
N GLN A 91 5.20 -19.43 -3.95
CA GLN A 91 5.22 -20.43 -5.02
C GLN A 91 3.90 -20.49 -5.82
N PHE A 92 2.77 -20.21 -5.16
CA PHE A 92 1.46 -20.17 -5.82
C PHE A 92 1.40 -19.21 -7.02
N ILE A 93 2.27 -18.20 -7.07
CA ILE A 93 2.37 -17.28 -8.20
C ILE A 93 2.87 -18.02 -9.44
N ARG A 94 3.89 -18.85 -9.30
CA ARG A 94 4.44 -19.68 -10.38
C ARG A 94 3.40 -20.69 -10.85
N ASP A 95 2.74 -21.35 -9.90
CA ASP A 95 1.88 -22.49 -10.19
C ASP A 95 0.52 -22.10 -10.78
N ARG A 96 -0.02 -20.92 -10.44
CA ARG A 96 -1.39 -20.53 -10.81
C ARG A 96 -1.52 -19.30 -11.70
N TYR A 97 -0.58 -18.35 -11.62
CA TYR A 97 -0.71 -17.04 -12.28
C TYR A 97 0.33 -16.84 -13.38
N GLY A 98 1.54 -17.34 -13.19
CA GLY A 98 2.62 -17.31 -14.17
C GLY A 98 3.20 -15.92 -14.44
N LEU A 99 4.05 -15.87 -15.47
CA LEU A 99 4.86 -14.68 -15.79
C LEU A 99 4.03 -13.50 -16.31
N ALA A 100 2.99 -13.77 -17.09
CA ALA A 100 2.14 -12.72 -17.68
C ALA A 100 1.43 -11.89 -16.60
N TRP A 101 0.88 -12.56 -15.58
CA TRP A 101 0.30 -11.90 -14.42
C TRP A 101 1.35 -11.17 -13.59
N LEU A 102 2.53 -11.76 -13.35
CA LEU A 102 3.60 -11.09 -12.61
C LEU A 102 4.05 -9.77 -13.27
N ASN A 103 4.07 -9.73 -14.60
CA ASN A 103 4.42 -8.55 -15.38
C ASN A 103 3.32 -7.49 -15.39
N SER A 104 2.05 -7.87 -15.20
CA SER A 104 0.94 -6.90 -15.13
C SER A 104 0.92 -6.11 -13.81
N ILE A 105 1.57 -6.62 -12.75
CA ILE A 105 1.66 -5.91 -11.48
C ILE A 105 2.58 -4.69 -11.60
N LYS A 106 2.06 -3.47 -11.39
CA LYS A 106 2.84 -2.23 -11.35
C LYS A 106 3.05 -1.77 -9.90
N PRO A 107 4.10 -0.97 -9.61
CA PRO A 107 4.37 -0.48 -8.24
C PRO A 107 3.18 0.16 -7.54
N ILE A 108 2.37 0.92 -8.29
CA ILE A 108 1.16 1.55 -7.80
C ILE A 108 0.15 0.54 -7.21
N HIS A 109 0.09 -0.69 -7.74
CA HIS A 109 -0.87 -1.70 -7.33
C HIS A 109 -0.60 -2.26 -5.93
N TRP A 110 0.65 -2.53 -5.56
CA TRP A 110 0.96 -3.00 -4.21
C TRP A 110 1.23 -1.85 -3.24
N GLN A 111 1.62 -0.66 -3.71
CA GLN A 111 1.76 0.51 -2.83
C GLN A 111 0.44 0.88 -2.15
N GLU A 112 -0.70 0.76 -2.84
CA GLU A 112 -2.01 0.98 -2.25
C GLU A 112 -2.31 -0.02 -1.12
N TYR A 113 -2.06 -1.32 -1.33
CA TYR A 113 -2.24 -2.31 -0.26
C TYR A 113 -1.19 -2.23 0.83
N LEU A 114 0.04 -1.81 0.53
CA LEU A 114 1.06 -1.57 1.54
C LEU A 114 0.71 -0.37 2.40
N GLN A 115 0.14 0.70 1.83
CA GLN A 115 -0.40 1.79 2.63
C GLN A 115 -1.56 1.31 3.49
N LYS A 116 -2.51 0.55 2.94
CA LYS A 116 -3.61 -0.05 3.71
C LYS A 116 -3.10 -1.01 4.80
N LEU A 117 -2.11 -1.85 4.50
CA LEU A 117 -1.48 -2.77 5.46
C LEU A 117 -0.68 -2.05 6.53
N ARG A 118 0.02 -0.96 6.20
CA ARG A 118 0.70 -0.13 7.18
C ARG A 118 -0.33 0.53 8.08
N LEU A 119 -1.40 1.08 7.51
CA LEU A 119 -2.51 1.66 8.26
C LEU A 119 -3.21 0.62 9.15
N THR A 120 -3.40 -0.63 8.71
CA THR A 120 -4.00 -1.69 9.54
C THR A 120 -3.04 -2.37 10.50
N ARG A 121 -1.74 -2.45 10.21
CA ARG A 121 -0.70 -2.85 11.19
C ARG A 121 -0.41 -1.77 12.21
N GLU A 122 -0.69 -0.51 11.87
CA GLU A 122 -0.68 0.61 12.81
C GLU A 122 -1.98 0.72 13.61
N LYS A 123 -2.99 -0.11 13.35
CA LYS A 123 -4.16 -0.16 14.23
C LYS A 123 -3.78 -0.88 15.50
N LEU A 124 -3.90 -0.16 16.61
CA LEU A 124 -3.80 -0.69 17.96
C LEU A 124 -4.83 -1.79 18.17
N GLN A 125 -4.40 -2.87 18.80
CA GLN A 125 -5.23 -3.93 19.32
C GLN A 125 -5.26 -3.87 20.85
N VAL A 126 -6.34 -4.36 21.45
CA VAL A 126 -6.40 -4.54 22.91
C VAL A 126 -5.34 -5.55 23.32
N GLY A 127 -4.48 -5.17 24.26
CA GLY A 127 -3.31 -5.91 24.71
C GLY A 127 -1.98 -5.43 24.12
N ASP A 128 -1.99 -4.51 23.14
CA ASP A 128 -0.76 -3.97 22.58
C ASP A 128 -0.01 -3.12 23.62
N THR A 129 1.31 -3.29 23.66
CA THR A 129 2.19 -2.42 24.46
C THR A 129 2.72 -1.29 23.59
N ILE A 130 2.42 -0.06 23.97
CA ILE A 130 2.83 1.15 23.25
C ILE A 130 3.51 2.13 24.19
N GLU A 131 4.26 3.06 23.62
CA GLU A 131 4.76 4.22 24.34
C GLU A 131 3.97 5.45 23.93
N VAL A 132 3.57 6.26 24.89
CA VAL A 132 2.93 7.56 24.67
C VAL A 132 3.83 8.69 25.15
N SER A 133 3.84 9.79 24.41
CA SER A 133 4.63 10.98 24.73
C SER A 133 3.90 11.88 25.71
N ASN A 134 4.63 12.59 26.58
CA ASN A 134 4.09 13.71 27.35
C ASN A 134 3.47 14.80 26.47
N GLY A 135 3.76 14.86 25.17
CA GLY A 135 3.10 15.73 24.21
C GLY A 135 1.57 15.55 24.11
N LEU A 136 1.00 14.49 24.70
CA LEU A 136 -0.45 14.33 24.84
C LEU A 136 -1.08 15.31 25.86
N TRP A 137 -0.33 15.73 26.88
CA TRP A 137 -0.85 16.56 27.98
C TRP A 137 0.03 17.79 28.30
N GLU A 138 1.27 17.80 27.83
CA GLU A 138 2.18 18.94 27.91
C GLU A 138 2.32 19.59 26.54
N TRP A 139 2.27 20.92 26.52
CA TRP A 139 2.60 21.66 25.31
C TRP A 139 4.12 21.68 25.14
N ILE A 140 4.63 20.89 24.20
CA ILE A 140 6.05 20.83 23.87
C ILE A 140 6.29 21.70 22.63
N PRO A 141 7.17 22.71 22.70
CA PRO A 141 7.58 23.49 21.53
C PRO A 141 8.18 22.58 20.46
N ALA A 142 7.80 22.77 19.19
CA ALA A 142 8.26 21.95 18.06
C ALA A 142 9.80 21.90 17.92
N ASP A 143 10.47 22.94 18.43
CA ASP A 143 11.90 23.17 18.40
C ASP A 143 12.68 22.29 19.40
N ALA A 144 11.95 21.59 20.29
CA ALA A 144 12.46 20.73 21.35
C ALA A 144 12.02 19.27 21.16
N ALA A 145 12.09 18.74 19.94
CA ALA A 145 11.72 17.35 19.64
C ALA A 145 12.49 16.30 20.48
N ASP A 146 13.67 16.67 21.02
CA ASP A 146 14.49 15.85 21.92
C ASP A 146 14.04 15.91 23.40
N SER A 147 12.98 16.64 23.74
CA SER A 147 12.44 16.75 25.12
C SER A 147 11.15 15.97 25.35
N CYS A 148 10.73 15.14 24.40
CA CYS A 148 9.57 14.26 24.58
C CYS A 148 9.97 13.05 25.43
N ASP A 149 9.39 12.95 26.61
CA ASP A 149 9.49 11.75 27.45
C ASP A 149 8.42 10.75 27.00
N TRP A 150 8.83 9.50 26.82
CA TRP A 150 7.99 8.41 26.35
C TRP A 150 7.67 7.48 27.51
N PHE A 151 6.38 7.21 27.71
CA PHE A 151 5.85 6.43 28.82
C PHE A 151 5.21 5.14 28.31
N PRO A 152 5.65 3.97 28.80
CA PRO A 152 5.08 2.69 28.39
C PRO A 152 3.67 2.50 28.98
N CYS A 153 2.75 2.00 28.15
CA CYS A 153 1.38 1.70 28.51
C CYS A 153 0.82 0.55 27.67
N GLU A 154 -0.25 -0.06 28.18
CA GLU A 154 -0.98 -1.15 27.53
C GLU A 154 -2.31 -0.63 27.00
N VAL A 155 -2.67 -0.99 25.78
CA VAL A 155 -3.96 -0.68 25.19
C VAL A 155 -5.03 -1.60 25.79
N ILE A 156 -6.01 -1.03 26.49
CA ILE A 156 -7.07 -1.79 27.14
C ILE A 156 -8.39 -1.75 26.38
N GLU A 157 -8.59 -0.75 25.52
CA GLU A 157 -9.80 -0.60 24.71
C GLU A 157 -9.48 0.21 23.45
N VAL A 158 -10.04 -0.20 22.30
CA VAL A 158 -9.96 0.57 21.05
C VAL A 158 -11.36 0.69 20.49
N ASN A 159 -11.86 1.93 20.41
CA ASN A 159 -13.17 2.23 19.84
C ASN A 159 -12.97 2.69 18.39
N GLU A 160 -13.35 1.85 17.43
CA GLU A 160 -13.38 2.19 16.02
C GLU A 160 -14.83 2.49 15.61
N SER A 161 -15.08 3.63 14.95
CA SER A 161 -16.37 3.89 14.33
C SER A 161 -16.48 3.13 13.00
N GLU A 162 -17.59 2.43 12.78
CA GLU A 162 -17.86 1.69 11.54
C GLU A 162 -18.17 2.60 10.34
N ASP A 163 -18.51 3.87 10.57
CA ASP A 163 -18.74 4.86 9.52
C ASP A 163 -17.44 5.56 9.10
N ASP A 164 -17.36 5.89 7.81
CA ASP A 164 -16.21 6.38 7.00
C ASP A 164 -15.63 7.76 7.42
N SER A 165 -15.70 8.09 8.72
CA SER A 165 -15.10 9.25 9.36
C SER A 165 -14.76 8.89 10.81
N PRO A 166 -13.48 8.77 11.20
CA PRO A 166 -13.16 8.24 12.52
C PRO A 166 -13.35 9.29 13.62
N PRO A 167 -14.07 8.95 14.71
CA PRO A 167 -13.55 9.18 16.04
C PRO A 167 -13.00 7.85 16.56
N VAL A 168 -11.71 7.62 16.34
CA VAL A 168 -11.01 6.51 16.95
C VAL A 168 -10.47 6.95 18.30
N SER A 169 -11.10 6.49 19.38
CA SER A 169 -10.56 6.64 20.72
C SER A 169 -9.87 5.35 21.16
N CYS A 170 -8.85 5.51 22.00
CA CYS A 170 -8.11 4.40 22.57
C CYS A 170 -8.01 4.63 24.07
N ARG A 171 -8.34 3.62 24.89
CA ARG A 171 -8.01 3.65 26.31
C ARG A 171 -6.73 2.87 26.55
N ILE A 172 -5.82 3.49 27.28
CA ILE A 172 -4.54 2.95 27.68
C ILE A 172 -4.47 2.83 29.19
N ARG A 173 -3.65 1.91 29.68
CA ARG A 173 -3.30 1.75 31.10
C ARG A 173 -1.80 1.85 31.28
N PHE A 174 -1.35 2.78 32.11
CA PHE A 174 0.04 2.94 32.48
C PHE A 174 0.48 1.88 33.52
N GLN A 175 1.79 1.69 33.67
CA GLN A 175 2.35 0.74 34.64
C GLN A 175 1.99 1.06 36.10
N ASN A 176 1.67 2.31 36.41
CA ASN A 176 1.21 2.76 37.73
C ASN A 176 -0.28 2.41 38.00
N GLY A 177 -0.99 1.85 37.01
CA GLY A 177 -2.41 1.51 37.08
C GLY A 177 -3.36 2.63 36.66
N GLU A 178 -2.86 3.81 36.27
CA GLU A 178 -3.70 4.89 35.76
C GLU A 178 -4.21 4.59 34.35
N GLU A 179 -5.47 4.93 34.09
CA GLU A 179 -6.13 4.71 32.80
C GLU A 179 -6.49 6.04 32.13
N TRP A 180 -6.15 6.16 30.86
CA TRP A 180 -6.35 7.38 30.09
C TRP A 180 -7.04 7.06 28.78
N GLU A 181 -7.95 7.94 28.34
CA GLU A 181 -8.56 7.87 27.02
C GLU A 181 -7.92 8.90 26.09
N ILE A 182 -7.37 8.41 24.97
CA ILE A 182 -6.78 9.21 23.91
C ILE A 182 -7.76 9.28 22.75
N GLN A 183 -8.29 10.48 22.51
CA GLN A 183 -9.14 10.78 21.37
C GLN A 183 -8.31 11.03 20.11
N GLY A 184 -8.82 10.62 18.95
CA GLY A 184 -8.14 10.86 17.67
C GLY A 184 -6.77 10.20 17.59
N ILE A 185 -6.66 8.97 18.11
CA ILE A 185 -5.38 8.24 18.24
C ILE A 185 -4.67 8.09 16.90
N TYR A 186 -5.40 7.86 15.81
CA TYR A 186 -4.84 7.79 14.45
C TYR A 186 -4.82 9.12 13.69
N GLN A 187 -5.33 10.21 14.29
CA GLN A 187 -5.43 11.53 13.67
C GLN A 187 -4.41 12.49 14.30
N TRP A 188 -4.88 13.49 15.04
CA TRP A 188 -4.02 14.53 15.63
C TRP A 188 -3.08 13.99 16.72
N ASN A 189 -3.39 12.83 17.33
CA ASN A 189 -2.54 12.20 18.34
C ASN A 189 -1.58 11.13 17.81
N ARG A 190 -1.58 10.86 16.49
CA ARG A 190 -0.64 9.91 15.86
C ARG A 190 0.85 10.14 16.19
N PRO A 191 1.38 11.39 16.23
CA PRO A 191 2.80 11.60 16.54
C PRO A 191 3.13 11.37 18.01
N ASN A 192 2.12 11.28 18.89
CA ASN A 192 2.30 11.20 20.34
C ASN A 192 2.31 9.76 20.86
N TRP A 193 2.32 8.75 20.00
CA TRP A 193 2.45 7.36 20.41
C TRP A 193 3.22 6.52 19.38
N ARG A 194 3.84 5.44 19.85
CA ARG A 194 4.58 4.47 19.02
C ARG A 194 4.52 3.08 19.62
N PHE A 195 4.67 2.04 18.79
CA PHE A 195 4.79 0.67 19.30
C PHE A 195 6.10 0.49 20.07
N LEU A 196 6.02 -0.22 21.18
CA LEU A 196 7.20 -0.66 21.93
C LEU A 196 7.87 -1.79 21.14
N THR A 197 9.14 -1.61 20.78
CA THR A 197 9.89 -2.56 19.93
C THR A 197 10.42 -3.75 20.73
#